data_AF-A0A6A6D9Q5-F1
#
_entry.id   AF-A0A6A6D9Q5-F1
#
_cell.length_a   1.000
_cell.length_b   1.000
_cell.length_c   1.000
_cell.angle_alpha   90.00
_cell.angle_beta   90.00
_cell.angle_gamma   90.00
#
_symmetry.space_group_name_H-M   'P 1'
#
loop_
_entity.id
_entity.type
_entity.pdbx_description
1 polymer ?
#
loop_
_entity_poly.entity_id
_entity_poly.type
_entity_poly.pdbx_seq_one_letter_code
_entity_poly.pdbx_strand_id
1 'polypeptide(L)'
;MEGDSTKDHPKDSSTLPNNTASNLSRDVLLRRKHYEKTPSYIAARRDSLYGKIPINHLVPLAFHTTPTLLENVQDVNTVVQDVSEQYKENKSDLFGDWQKYCKVLDSHQRVVATFGMLVLLQPI
;
A
#
# COMPACT_ATOMS: atom_id res chain seq x y z
N MET A 1 -40.69 -16.79 -46.63
CA MET A 1 -39.95 -16.53 -45.38
C MET A 1 -38.61 -15.97 -45.80
N GLU A 2 -38.53 -14.64 -45.78
CA GLU A 2 -37.28 -13.85 -45.86
C GLU A 2 -36.29 -14.35 -44.79
N GLY A 3 -34.97 -14.32 -44.94
CA GLY A 3 -34.12 -13.37 -45.63
C GLY A 3 -33.27 -12.63 -44.60
N ASP A 4 -31.96 -12.87 -44.68
CA ASP A 4 -30.87 -11.94 -44.33
C ASP A 4 -30.32 -11.82 -42.89
N SER A 5 -29.01 -11.64 -42.88
CA SER A 5 -28.04 -11.60 -41.80
C SER A 5 -27.53 -10.18 -41.66
N THR A 6 -27.54 -9.57 -40.47
CA THR A 6 -26.64 -8.44 -40.20
C THR A 6 -26.34 -8.23 -38.72
N LYS A 7 -25.07 -7.94 -38.48
CA LYS A 7 -24.44 -7.45 -37.25
C LYS A 7 -25.06 -6.11 -36.79
N ASP A 8 -25.03 -5.84 -35.48
CA ASP A 8 -24.27 -4.71 -34.88
C ASP A 8 -24.53 -4.61 -33.36
N HIS A 9 -23.46 -4.48 -32.58
CA HIS A 9 -23.41 -4.02 -31.17
C HIS A 9 -23.39 -2.47 -31.15
N PRO A 10 -23.34 -1.79 -29.98
CA PRO A 10 -24.05 -1.93 -28.70
C PRO A 10 -24.68 -0.56 -28.29
N LYS A 11 -25.46 -0.47 -27.20
CA LYS A 11 -25.74 0.84 -26.58
C LYS A 11 -25.66 0.78 -25.06
N ASP A 12 -24.74 1.61 -24.59
CA ASP A 12 -24.37 1.90 -23.22
C ASP A 12 -25.55 2.00 -22.25
N SER A 13 -25.42 1.31 -21.13
CA SER A 13 -25.83 1.89 -19.86
C SER A 13 -24.79 1.55 -18.80
N SER A 14 -23.73 2.36 -18.83
CA SER A 14 -22.87 2.70 -17.70
C SER A 14 -23.52 2.41 -16.36
N THR A 15 -23.12 1.32 -15.70
CA THR A 15 -23.10 1.28 -14.23
C THR A 15 -21.73 0.77 -13.85
N LEU A 16 -20.91 1.73 -13.41
CA LEU A 16 -19.57 1.65 -12.85
C LEU A 16 -19.16 0.24 -12.37
N PRO A 17 -18.13 -0.39 -12.98
CA PRO A 17 -17.55 -1.57 -12.36
C PRO A 17 -16.75 -1.12 -11.13
N ASN A 18 -17.23 -1.55 -9.95
CA ASN A 18 -16.58 -1.54 -8.64
C ASN A 18 -15.25 -2.32 -8.59
N ASN A 19 -14.44 -2.30 -9.65
CA ASN A 19 -13.34 -3.25 -9.87
C ASN A 19 -11.95 -2.67 -9.65
N THR A 20 -11.83 -1.44 -9.12
CA THR A 20 -10.51 -0.85 -8.86
C THR A 20 -9.85 -1.39 -7.58
N ALA A 21 -10.62 -1.99 -6.67
CA ALA A 21 -10.09 -2.57 -5.44
C ALA A 21 -9.61 -4.03 -5.58
N SER A 22 -10.05 -4.76 -6.62
CA SER A 22 -9.84 -6.22 -6.70
C SER A 22 -8.68 -6.67 -7.60
N ASN A 23 -7.87 -5.74 -8.13
CA ASN A 23 -6.84 -6.03 -9.14
C ASN A 23 -5.40 -5.73 -8.68
N LEU A 24 -5.15 -5.60 -7.39
CA LEU A 24 -3.80 -5.83 -6.87
C LEU A 24 -3.57 -7.34 -6.85
N SER A 25 -3.27 -7.93 -8.01
CA SER A 25 -2.80 -9.32 -8.08
C SER A 25 -1.74 -9.52 -7.00
N ARG A 26 -1.84 -10.60 -6.20
CA ARG A 26 -0.89 -10.93 -5.12
C ARG A 26 0.59 -10.82 -5.54
N ASP A 27 0.88 -10.98 -6.82
CA ASP A 27 2.20 -10.80 -7.43
C ASP A 27 2.74 -9.35 -7.36
N VAL A 28 1.87 -8.33 -7.29
CA VAL A 28 2.25 -6.92 -7.22
C VAL A 28 2.79 -6.53 -5.83
N LEU A 29 2.33 -7.22 -4.79
CA LEU A 29 2.66 -6.95 -3.39
C LEU A 29 3.73 -7.89 -2.85
N LEU A 30 4.63 -8.38 -3.69
CA LEU A 30 5.80 -9.13 -3.23
C LEU A 30 6.78 -8.21 -2.50
N ARG A 31 7.36 -8.71 -1.41
CA ARG A 31 8.39 -8.02 -0.64
C ARG A 31 9.56 -7.61 -1.53
N ARG A 32 9.93 -6.34 -1.51
CA ARG A 32 10.93 -5.77 -2.43
C ARG A 32 12.35 -5.89 -1.91
N LYS A 33 13.25 -6.29 -2.82
CA LYS A 33 14.70 -6.35 -2.58
C LYS A 33 15.35 -4.96 -2.48
N HIS A 34 14.83 -3.98 -3.20
CA HIS A 34 15.25 -2.57 -3.18
C HIS A 34 14.11 -1.68 -2.68
N TYR A 35 13.97 -1.59 -1.37
CA TYR A 35 12.85 -0.91 -0.72
C TYR A 35 13.15 0.57 -0.44
N GLU A 36 14.40 1.03 -0.48
CA GLU A 36 14.86 2.31 0.08
C GLU A 36 14.04 3.55 -0.31
N LYS A 37 13.50 3.60 -1.53
CA LYS A 37 12.72 4.74 -2.03
C LYS A 37 11.34 4.86 -1.40
N THR A 38 10.68 3.74 -1.09
CA THR A 38 9.30 3.74 -0.60
C THR A 38 9.18 4.25 0.84
N PRO A 39 10.03 3.86 1.81
CA PRO A 39 10.07 4.46 3.14
C PRO A 39 10.21 5.98 3.12
N SER A 40 11.18 6.52 2.36
CA SER A 40 11.40 7.97 2.28
C SER A 40 10.20 8.67 1.66
N TYR A 41 9.59 8.08 0.64
CA TYR A 41 8.36 8.59 0.03
C TYR A 41 7.19 8.64 1.03
N ILE A 42 6.98 7.58 1.80
CA ILE A 42 5.93 7.50 2.83
C ILE A 42 6.20 8.53 3.94
N ALA A 43 7.45 8.61 4.41
CA ALA A 43 7.84 9.52 5.49
C ALA A 43 7.72 10.99 5.09
N ALA A 44 8.09 11.35 3.86
CA ALA A 44 7.94 12.71 3.33
C ALA A 44 6.48 13.17 3.23
N ARG A 45 5.53 12.21 3.17
CA ARG A 45 4.09 12.47 3.10
C ARG A 45 3.38 12.01 4.38
N ARG A 46 4.14 11.88 5.48
CA ARG A 46 3.65 11.38 6.77
C ARG A 46 2.50 12.23 7.27
N ASP A 47 2.67 13.54 7.34
CA ASP A 47 1.68 14.40 8.00
C ASP A 47 0.42 14.65 7.14
N SER A 48 0.53 14.50 5.82
CA SER A 48 -0.55 14.76 4.87
C SER A 48 -1.37 13.51 4.55
N LEU A 49 -0.75 12.52 3.93
CA LEU A 49 -1.43 11.34 3.36
C LEU A 49 -1.44 10.16 4.34
N TYR A 50 -0.37 10.00 5.13
CA TYR A 50 -0.17 8.81 5.94
C TYR A 50 -0.36 9.03 7.44
N GLY A 51 -0.81 10.22 7.87
CA GLY A 51 -0.70 10.64 9.28
C GLY A 51 -1.54 9.80 10.24
N LYS A 52 -2.67 9.29 9.73
CA LYS A 52 -3.60 8.44 10.47
C LYS A 52 -3.24 6.95 10.43
N ILE A 53 -2.32 6.54 9.56
CA ILE A 53 -1.93 5.13 9.44
C ILE A 53 -0.86 4.86 10.49
N PRO A 54 -1.01 3.88 11.39
CA PRO A 54 0.01 3.62 12.40
C PRO A 54 1.26 3.01 11.77
N ILE A 55 2.41 3.18 12.42
CA ILE A 55 3.71 2.84 11.85
C ILE A 55 3.86 1.34 11.54
N ASN A 56 3.20 0.47 12.31
CA ASN A 56 3.17 -0.98 12.08
C ASN A 56 2.46 -1.39 10.77
N HIS A 57 1.65 -0.49 10.20
CA HIS A 57 1.03 -0.66 8.89
C HIS A 57 1.83 0.03 7.78
N LEU A 58 2.53 1.12 8.10
CA LEU A 58 3.43 1.78 7.15
C LEU A 58 4.68 0.97 6.81
N VAL A 59 5.22 0.22 7.77
CA VAL A 59 6.37 -0.64 7.50
C VAL A 59 6.01 -1.68 6.43
N PRO A 60 4.98 -2.54 6.58
CA PRO A 60 4.52 -3.43 5.51
C PRO A 60 4.30 -2.72 4.17
N LEU A 61 3.60 -1.58 4.19
CA LEU A 61 3.35 -0.78 3.00
C LEU A 61 4.66 -0.40 2.29
N ALA A 62 5.67 0.04 3.03
CA ALA A 62 6.96 0.41 2.47
C ALA A 62 7.72 -0.74 1.80
N PHE A 63 7.59 -1.96 2.33
CA PHE A 63 8.32 -3.13 1.81
C PHE A 63 7.58 -3.88 0.70
N HIS A 64 6.28 -3.64 0.55
CA HIS A 64 5.42 -4.35 -0.40
C HIS A 64 4.88 -3.45 -1.53
N THR A 65 5.21 -2.15 -1.53
CA THR A 65 4.73 -1.20 -2.56
C THR A 65 5.86 -0.35 -3.16
N THR A 66 5.49 0.51 -4.13
CA THR A 66 6.36 1.54 -4.71
C THR A 66 5.75 2.92 -4.60
N PRO A 67 6.57 3.98 -4.69
CA PRO A 67 6.06 5.34 -4.92
C PRO A 67 5.05 5.40 -6.07
N THR A 68 5.38 4.84 -7.24
CA THR A 68 4.48 4.85 -8.41
C THR A 68 3.14 4.17 -8.14
N LEU A 69 3.13 3.04 -7.42
CA LEU A 69 1.88 2.38 -7.05
C LEU A 69 1.05 3.27 -6.11
N LEU A 70 1.71 3.85 -5.09
CA LEU A 70 1.09 4.71 -4.10
C LEU A 70 0.61 6.06 -4.68
N GLU A 71 1.17 6.51 -5.80
CA GLU A 71 0.70 7.70 -6.52
C GLU A 71 -0.56 7.43 -7.35
N ASN A 72 -0.73 6.18 -7.80
CA ASN A 72 -1.86 5.79 -8.65
C ASN A 72 -3.00 5.12 -7.88
N VAL A 73 -2.83 4.86 -6.58
CA VAL A 73 -3.88 4.24 -5.77
C VAL A 73 -4.94 5.27 -5.36
N GLN A 74 -6.19 4.93 -5.61
CA GLN A 74 -7.32 5.77 -5.23
C GLN A 74 -7.69 5.64 -3.75
N ASP A 75 -7.53 4.45 -3.18
CA ASP A 75 -7.75 4.19 -1.75
C ASP A 75 -6.54 3.51 -1.11
N VAL A 76 -5.75 4.31 -0.42
CA VAL A 76 -4.56 3.85 0.32
C VAL A 76 -4.92 2.89 1.47
N ASN A 77 -6.11 3.00 2.06
CA ASN A 77 -6.46 2.17 3.21
C ASN A 77 -6.69 0.71 2.82
N THR A 78 -7.33 0.49 1.67
CA THR A 78 -7.48 -0.86 1.09
C THR A 78 -6.10 -1.50 0.86
N VAL A 79 -5.16 -0.77 0.24
CA VAL A 79 -3.79 -1.29 0.02
C VAL A 79 -3.10 -1.61 1.33
N VAL A 80 -3.25 -0.74 2.34
CA VAL A 80 -2.67 -0.94 3.67
C VAL A 80 -3.22 -2.22 4.32
N GLN A 81 -4.52 -2.50 4.16
CA GLN A 81 -5.12 -3.73 4.68
C GLN A 81 -4.53 -4.96 3.98
N ASP A 82 -4.50 -4.96 2.64
CA ASP A 82 -3.98 -6.08 1.84
C ASP A 82 -2.52 -6.40 2.17
N VAL A 83 -1.65 -5.38 2.20
CA VAL A 83 -0.23 -5.58 2.53
C VAL A 83 -0.05 -6.02 3.99
N SER A 84 -0.90 -5.55 4.90
CA SER A 84 -0.79 -5.91 6.32
C SER A 84 -1.21 -7.36 6.56
N GLU A 85 -2.23 -7.85 5.85
CA GLU A 85 -2.63 -9.25 5.89
C GLU A 85 -1.51 -10.14 5.33
N GLN A 86 -1.02 -9.82 4.12
CA GLN A 86 0.07 -10.57 3.51
C GLN A 86 1.36 -10.56 4.35
N TYR A 87 1.65 -9.44 5.02
CA TYR A 87 2.82 -9.33 5.90
C TYR A 87 2.74 -10.27 7.11
N LYS A 88 1.54 -10.46 7.67
CA LYS A 88 1.26 -11.41 8.74
C LYS A 88 1.37 -12.86 8.25
N GLU A 89 0.80 -13.17 7.08
CA GLU A 89 0.89 -14.50 6.47
C GLU A 89 2.35 -14.92 6.23
N ASN A 90 3.17 -13.98 5.76
CA ASN A 90 4.60 -14.19 5.53
C ASN A 90 5.43 -14.29 6.81
N LYS A 91 4.82 -14.15 7.99
CA LYS A 91 5.51 -14.09 9.31
C LYS A 91 6.70 -13.13 9.30
N SER A 92 6.52 -11.97 8.66
CA SER A 92 7.61 -11.01 8.50
C SER A 92 7.96 -10.34 9.83
N ASP A 93 9.25 -10.11 10.05
CA ASP A 93 9.75 -9.45 11.26
C ASP A 93 9.56 -7.94 11.19
N LEU A 94 8.49 -7.47 11.84
CA LEU A 94 8.15 -6.06 11.90
C LEU A 94 9.27 -5.21 12.54
N PHE A 95 9.95 -5.73 13.57
CA PHE A 95 10.97 -4.97 14.26
C PHE A 95 12.22 -4.79 13.38
N GLY A 96 12.71 -5.88 12.79
CA GLY A 96 13.84 -5.83 11.85
C GLY A 96 13.54 -4.98 10.61
N ASP A 97 12.30 -4.99 10.13
CA ASP A 97 11.90 -4.17 8.98
C ASP A 97 11.65 -2.71 9.34
N TRP A 98 11.18 -2.42 10.55
CA TRP A 98 11.14 -1.06 11.08
C TRP A 98 12.56 -0.48 11.22
N GLN A 99 13.54 -1.25 11.69
CA GLN A 99 14.94 -0.79 11.75
C GLN A 99 15.47 -0.42 10.36
N LYS A 100 15.19 -1.25 9.35
CA LYS A 100 15.54 -0.99 7.94
C LYS A 100 14.79 0.23 7.39
N TYR A 101 13.51 0.36 7.72
CA TYR A 101 12.69 1.53 7.38
C TYR A 101 13.33 2.81 7.92
N CYS A 102 13.68 2.86 9.20
CA CYS A 102 14.34 4.02 9.80
C CYS A 102 15.71 4.33 9.20
N LYS A 103 16.49 3.31 8.79
CA LYS A 103 17.84 3.51 8.27
C LYS A 103 17.90 4.43 7.03
N VAL A 104 16.85 4.44 6.22
CA VAL A 104 16.78 5.20 4.96
C VAL A 104 16.11 6.57 5.10
N LEU A 105 15.69 6.93 6.32
CA LEU A 105 15.04 8.21 6.61
C LEU A 105 16.06 9.25 7.09
N ASP A 106 15.73 10.53 6.91
CA ASP A 106 16.47 11.62 7.52
C ASP A 106 16.28 11.68 9.05
N SER A 107 17.03 12.56 9.73
CA SER A 107 16.99 12.66 11.20
C SER A 107 15.61 12.99 11.75
N HIS A 108 14.86 13.89 11.11
CA HIS A 108 13.53 14.29 11.55
C HIS A 108 12.51 13.16 11.34
N GLN A 109 12.50 12.57 10.16
CA GLN A 109 11.63 11.45 9.80
C GLN A 109 11.87 10.22 10.69
N ARG A 110 13.13 9.94 11.05
CA ARG A 110 13.48 8.87 11.99
C ARG A 110 12.86 9.07 13.36
N VAL A 111 12.87 10.30 13.88
CA VAL A 111 12.29 10.62 15.19
C VAL A 111 10.80 10.31 15.18
N VAL A 112 10.07 10.77 14.16
CA VAL A 112 8.63 10.51 13.99
C VAL A 112 8.34 9.01 13.93
N ALA A 113 9.10 8.26 13.14
CA ALA A 113 8.93 6.82 13.01
C ALA A 113 9.22 6.06 14.33
N THR A 114 10.17 6.56 15.13
CA THR A 114 10.55 5.97 16.42
C THR A 114 9.48 6.19 17.48
N PHE A 115 8.97 7.42 17.59
CA PHE A 115 7.86 7.71 18.49
C PHE A 115 6.62 6.89 18.14
N GLY A 116 6.31 6.73 16.85
CA GLY A 116 5.23 5.89 16.40
C GLY A 116 5.35 4.44 16.88
N MET A 117 6.55 3.85 16.85
CA MET A 117 6.74 2.46 17.33
C MET A 117 6.71 2.35 18.84
N LEU A 118 7.26 3.34 19.56
CA LEU A 118 7.24 3.36 21.02
C LEU A 118 5.81 3.34 21.56
N VAL A 119 4.90 4.12 20.95
CA VAL A 119 3.47 4.14 21.33
C VAL A 119 2.82 2.76 21.20
N LEU A 120 3.24 1.95 20.23
CA LEU A 120 2.71 0.59 20.02
C LEU A 120 3.26 -0.44 21.01
N LEU A 121 4.40 -0.16 21.65
CA LEU A 121 5.08 -1.08 22.57
C LEU A 121 4.78 -0.79 24.05
N GLN A 122 4.00 0.25 24.35
CA GLN A 122 3.54 0.53 25.71
C GLN A 122 2.41 -0.45 26.07
N PRO A 123 2.51 -1.21 27.18
CA PRO A 123 1.37 -1.97 27.69
C PRO A 123 0.27 -1.00 28.16
N ILE A 124 -1.00 -1.30 27.82
CA ILE A 124 -2.19 -0.65 28.38
C ILE A 124 -2.33 -1.05 29.85
#